data_AF-A0A944M7Q8-F1
#
_entry.id   AF-A0A944M7Q8-F1
#
_cell.length_a   1.000
_cell.length_b   1.000
_cell.length_c   1.000
_cell.angle_alpha   90.00
_cell.angle_beta   90.00
_cell.angle_gamma   90.00
#
_symmetry.space_group_name_H-M   'P 1'
#
loop_
_entity.id
_entity.type
_entity.pdbx_description
1 polymer ?
#
loop_
_entity_poly.entity_id
_entity_poly.type
_entity_poly.pdbx_seq_one_letter_code
_entity_poly.pdbx_strand_id
1 'polypeptide(L)'
;MDHTMNIAELLAKGGPVIWILALYSSIGLTIVLERYFLFLRLRQLPQQWQQKLGQLLDDSATHQALNQLRGPEANIIRAMVEAQQDGIKDLRGVGERVRGEEIQRMEFGLRTLGILGNTAPLLGLLGTITGMIKAFMVIEQAGGKVDAQALAGGIWEAMITTGVGLAVAIPLLLMLHFLEGSVERRARKMSRCIALLLERRVAESVLPAETQLTHHWENITDGV
;
A
#
# COMPACT_ATOMS: atom_id res chain seq x y z
N MET A 1 -42.56 -8.08 14.75
CA MET A 1 -41.88 -7.33 13.67
C MET A 1 -40.61 -6.79 14.26
N ASP A 2 -39.51 -7.52 14.08
CA ASP A 2 -38.11 -7.08 14.14
C ASP A 2 -37.31 -8.25 13.53
N HIS A 3 -37.38 -8.39 12.21
CA HIS A 3 -36.68 -9.44 11.45
C HIS A 3 -35.23 -9.03 11.15
N THR A 4 -34.59 -8.32 12.07
CA THR A 4 -33.14 -8.11 12.02
C THR A 4 -32.48 -9.39 12.47
N MET A 5 -32.09 -10.21 11.51
CA MET A 5 -31.36 -11.45 11.78
C MET A 5 -30.09 -11.09 12.56
N ASN A 6 -30.02 -11.51 13.82
CA ASN A 6 -28.87 -11.22 14.67
C ASN A 6 -27.63 -11.92 14.10
N ILE A 7 -26.44 -11.35 14.30
CA ILE A 7 -25.16 -11.94 13.85
C ILE A 7 -25.03 -13.40 14.32
N ALA A 8 -25.52 -13.69 15.53
CA ALA A 8 -25.57 -15.05 16.09
C ALA A 8 -26.46 -16.01 15.29
N GLU A 9 -27.61 -15.56 14.78
CA GLU A 9 -28.49 -16.38 13.94
C GLU A 9 -27.89 -16.62 12.55
N LEU A 10 -27.16 -15.63 12.03
CA LEU A 10 -26.43 -15.72 10.77
C LEU A 10 -25.33 -16.78 10.85
N LEU A 11 -24.55 -16.77 11.95
CA LEU A 11 -23.52 -17.77 12.27
C LEU A 11 -24.11 -19.17 12.50
N ALA A 12 -25.28 -19.27 13.14
CA ALA A 12 -25.93 -20.55 13.38
C ALA A 12 -26.46 -21.21 12.09
N LYS A 13 -26.90 -20.41 11.11
CA LYS A 13 -27.57 -20.92 9.89
C LYS A 13 -26.68 -21.08 8.67
N GLY A 14 -25.51 -20.43 8.59
CA GLY A 14 -24.67 -20.48 7.38
C GLY A 14 -23.52 -21.49 7.41
N GLY A 15 -23.50 -22.41 8.36
CA GLY A 15 -22.57 -23.52 8.38
C GLY A 15 -21.08 -23.14 8.59
N PRO A 16 -20.15 -24.09 8.37
CA PRO A 16 -18.73 -23.91 8.68
C PRO A 16 -18.04 -22.78 7.88
N VAL A 17 -18.53 -22.51 6.66
CA VAL A 17 -17.94 -21.51 5.75
C VAL A 17 -18.04 -20.10 6.34
N ILE A 18 -19.12 -19.78 7.06
CA ILE A 18 -19.26 -18.47 7.70
C ILE A 18 -18.16 -18.22 8.73
N TRP A 19 -17.73 -19.23 9.48
CA TRP A 19 -16.64 -19.07 10.45
C TRP A 19 -15.32 -18.71 9.77
N ILE A 20 -15.04 -19.29 8.61
CA ILE A 20 -13.87 -18.95 7.79
C ILE A 20 -14.00 -17.51 7.26
N LEU A 21 -15.18 -17.11 6.78
CA LEU A 21 -15.43 -15.74 6.31
C LEU A 21 -15.34 -14.70 7.45
N ALA A 22 -15.75 -15.06 8.66
CA ALA A 22 -15.59 -14.21 9.85
C ALA A 22 -14.10 -14.00 10.19
N LEU A 23 -13.29 -15.06 10.08
CA LEU A 23 -11.84 -14.96 10.23
C LEU A 23 -11.22 -14.03 9.16
N TYR A 24 -11.65 -14.18 7.90
CA TYR A 24 -11.23 -13.30 6.80
C TYR A 24 -11.54 -11.83 7.09
N SER A 25 -12.75 -11.55 7.57
CA SER A 25 -13.18 -10.20 7.96
C SER A 25 -12.31 -9.64 9.09
N SER A 26 -12.04 -10.45 10.13
CA SER A 26 -11.20 -10.03 11.26
C SER A 26 -9.75 -9.73 10.87
N ILE A 27 -9.13 -10.60 10.06
CA ILE A 27 -7.75 -10.41 9.58
C ILE A 27 -7.69 -9.21 8.64
N GLY A 28 -8.63 -9.13 7.70
CA GLY A 28 -8.72 -8.03 6.74
C GLY A 28 -8.89 -6.68 7.43
N LEU A 29 -9.77 -6.59 8.43
CA LEU A 29 -9.98 -5.38 9.23
C LEU A 29 -8.72 -4.97 9.99
N THR A 30 -8.01 -5.95 10.58
CA THR A 30 -6.74 -5.69 11.30
C THR A 30 -5.71 -5.05 10.37
N ILE A 31 -5.53 -5.60 9.17
CA ILE A 31 -4.61 -5.07 8.16
C ILE A 31 -5.03 -3.66 7.72
N VAL A 32 -6.32 -3.46 7.43
CA VAL A 32 -6.84 -2.15 6.99
C VAL A 32 -6.59 -1.09 8.07
N LEU A 33 -6.86 -1.40 9.34
CA LEU A 33 -6.63 -0.47 10.44
C LEU A 33 -5.15 -0.15 10.61
N GLU A 34 -4.28 -1.18 10.67
CA GLU A 34 -2.83 -0.99 10.78
C GLU A 34 -2.30 -0.07 9.67
N ARG A 35 -2.71 -0.33 8.43
CA ARG A 35 -2.28 0.46 7.26
C ARG A 35 -2.86 1.87 7.28
N TYR A 36 -4.14 2.03 7.66
CA TYR A 36 -4.77 3.34 7.77
C TYR A 36 -4.06 4.22 8.81
N PHE A 37 -3.70 3.66 9.97
CA PHE A 37 -2.90 4.34 10.99
C PHE A 37 -1.50 4.67 10.51
N LEU A 38 -0.83 3.76 9.78
CA LEU A 38 0.47 4.03 9.17
C LEU A 38 0.38 5.25 8.23
N PHE A 39 -0.62 5.29 7.35
CA PHE A 39 -0.81 6.41 6.40
C PHE A 39 -1.14 7.73 7.08
N LEU A 40 -1.95 7.72 8.15
CA LEU A 40 -2.22 8.89 8.98
C LEU A 40 -0.96 9.40 9.69
N ARG A 41 -0.12 8.49 10.17
CA ARG A 41 1.12 8.82 10.90
C ARG A 41 2.23 9.28 9.98
N LEU A 42 2.25 8.82 8.74
CA LEU A 42 3.13 9.32 7.69
C LEU A 42 2.72 10.75 7.31
N ARG A 43 3.25 11.73 8.05
CA ARG A 43 3.11 13.15 7.71
C ARG A 43 3.54 13.36 6.25
N GLN A 44 2.71 14.06 5.48
CA GLN A 44 3.11 14.45 4.12
C GLN A 44 4.21 15.51 4.23
N LEU A 45 5.26 15.38 3.42
CA LEU A 45 6.17 16.51 3.23
C LEU A 45 5.36 17.71 2.71
N PRO A 46 5.42 18.87 3.39
CA PRO A 46 4.79 20.08 2.89
C PRO A 46 5.28 20.36 1.47
N GLN A 47 4.38 20.72 0.56
CA GLN A 47 4.69 20.96 -0.85
C GLN A 47 5.81 22.00 -1.04
N GLN A 48 5.92 22.95 -0.10
CA GLN A 48 6.95 23.98 -0.01
C GLN A 48 8.37 23.44 0.26
N TRP A 49 8.52 22.19 0.72
CA TRP A 49 9.84 21.58 0.91
C TRP A 49 10.56 21.30 -0.40
N GLN A 50 9.83 21.09 -1.50
CA GLN A 50 10.46 20.91 -2.82
C GLN A 50 11.21 22.17 -3.24
N GLN A 51 10.66 23.35 -2.93
CA GLN A 51 11.32 24.63 -3.18
C GLN A 51 12.49 24.86 -2.22
N LYS A 52 12.36 24.48 -0.95
CA LYS A 52 13.45 24.58 0.04
C LYS A 52 14.58 23.58 -0.21
N LEU A 53 14.32 22.39 -0.75
CA LEU A 53 15.36 21.42 -1.12
C LEU A 53 16.34 22.02 -2.14
N GLY A 54 15.82 22.84 -3.05
CA GLY A 54 16.61 23.63 -4.00
C GLY A 54 17.51 24.69 -3.37
N GLN A 55 17.34 25.02 -2.08
CA GLN A 55 18.19 25.97 -1.37
C GLN A 55 19.05 25.31 -0.28
N LEU A 56 18.62 24.14 0.23
CA LEU A 56 19.22 23.50 1.38
C LEU A 56 20.46 22.66 1.07
N LEU A 57 20.73 22.29 -0.18
CA LEU A 57 21.87 21.41 -0.54
C LEU A 57 23.22 22.14 -0.61
N ASP A 58 23.24 23.48 -0.46
CA ASP A 58 24.49 24.27 -0.48
C ASP A 58 25.11 24.45 0.92
N ASP A 59 24.46 23.99 2.00
CA ASP A 59 24.86 24.37 3.35
C ASP A 59 24.78 23.21 4.35
N SER A 60 25.67 23.20 5.34
CA SER A 60 25.68 22.31 6.51
C SER A 60 24.33 22.26 7.27
N ALA A 61 23.46 23.25 7.04
CA ALA A 61 22.08 23.31 7.49
C ALA A 61 21.14 22.24 6.89
N THR A 62 21.51 21.54 5.79
CA THR A 62 20.68 20.47 5.20
C THR A 62 20.39 19.38 6.22
N HIS A 63 21.41 18.94 6.96
CA HIS A 63 21.29 17.80 7.89
C HIS A 63 20.31 18.07 9.03
N GLN A 64 20.30 19.30 9.54
CA GLN A 64 19.39 19.70 10.61
C GLN A 64 17.95 19.84 10.11
N ALA A 65 17.77 20.31 8.87
CA ALA A 65 16.48 20.38 8.20
C ALA A 65 15.92 18.98 7.87
N LEU A 66 16.76 18.07 7.38
CA LEU A 66 16.40 16.67 7.07
C LEU A 66 16.02 15.85 8.31
N ASN A 67 16.55 16.19 9.48
CA ASN A 67 16.17 15.54 10.75
C ASN A 67 14.76 15.89 11.24
N GLN A 68 14.19 17.00 10.78
CA GLN A 68 12.81 17.37 11.10
C GLN A 68 11.79 16.73 10.16
N LEU A 69 12.25 16.26 9.00
CA LEU A 69 11.43 15.57 8.03
C LEU A 69 11.21 14.12 8.42
N ARG A 70 9.96 13.65 8.26
CA ARG A 70 9.56 12.27 8.49
C ARG A 70 8.82 11.75 7.27
N GLY A 71 9.08 10.50 6.92
CA GLY A 71 8.41 9.80 5.82
C GLY A 71 9.39 9.21 4.80
N PRO A 72 8.87 8.41 3.86
CA PRO A 72 9.68 7.66 2.93
C PRO A 72 10.47 8.57 1.98
N GLU A 73 9.91 9.71 1.59
CA GLU A 73 10.62 10.70 0.78
C GLU A 73 11.83 11.33 1.52
N ALA A 74 11.72 11.53 2.84
CA ALA A 74 12.80 12.06 3.66
C ALA A 74 13.96 11.05 3.79
N ASN A 75 13.64 9.76 3.90
CA ASN A 75 14.62 8.68 3.97
C ASN A 75 15.44 8.60 2.67
N ILE A 76 14.80 8.78 1.51
CA ILE A 76 15.50 8.84 0.22
C ILE A 76 16.46 10.01 0.16
N ILE A 77 15.98 11.21 0.50
CA ILE A 77 16.82 12.41 0.43
C ILE A 77 18.04 12.26 1.35
N ARG A 78 17.81 11.80 2.60
CA ARG A 78 18.89 11.53 3.56
C ARG A 78 19.92 10.55 3.00
N ALA A 79 19.46 9.40 2.50
CA ALA A 79 20.36 8.37 1.97
C ALA A 79 21.17 8.85 0.76
N MET A 80 20.57 9.66 -0.11
CA MET A 80 21.27 10.23 -1.26
C MET A 80 22.28 11.31 -0.86
N VAL A 81 21.96 12.16 0.12
CA VAL A 81 22.88 13.19 0.65
C VAL A 81 24.06 12.53 1.38
N GLU A 82 23.81 11.54 2.23
CA GLU A 82 24.87 10.77 2.90
C GLU A 82 25.78 10.07 1.87
N ALA A 83 25.18 9.40 0.87
CA ALA A 83 25.95 8.77 -0.20
C ALA A 83 26.79 9.76 -1.02
N GLN A 84 26.30 10.99 -1.23
CA GLN A 84 27.06 12.05 -1.90
C GLN A 84 28.27 12.47 -1.07
N GLN A 85 28.11 12.61 0.24
CA GLN A 85 29.19 12.95 1.18
C GLN A 85 30.25 11.85 1.27
N ASP A 86 29.83 10.58 1.19
CA ASP A 86 30.71 9.42 1.14
C ASP A 86 31.41 9.24 -0.22
N GLY A 87 31.16 10.12 -1.20
CA GLY A 87 31.78 10.08 -2.52
C GLY A 87 31.24 8.99 -3.44
N ILE A 88 30.06 8.42 -3.15
CA ILE A 88 29.43 7.39 -3.97
C ILE A 88 29.04 7.98 -5.34
N LYS A 89 29.55 7.37 -6.41
CA LYS A 89 29.28 7.83 -7.78
C LYS A 89 27.84 7.54 -8.22
N ASP A 90 27.31 6.39 -7.85
CA ASP A 90 25.97 5.93 -8.23
C ASP A 90 24.88 6.34 -7.22
N LEU A 91 24.58 7.64 -7.17
CA LEU A 91 23.49 8.14 -6.32
C LEU A 91 22.11 7.70 -6.81
N ARG A 92 21.97 7.42 -8.11
CA ARG A 92 20.71 6.91 -8.68
C ARG A 92 20.42 5.52 -8.11
N GLY A 93 21.40 4.62 -8.13
CA GLY A 93 21.27 3.29 -7.54
C GLY A 93 20.91 3.33 -6.06
N VAL A 94 21.52 4.25 -5.29
CA VAL A 94 21.17 4.44 -3.87
C VAL A 94 19.71 4.89 -3.70
N GLY A 95 19.28 5.92 -4.45
CA GLY A 95 17.91 6.42 -4.41
C GLY A 95 16.89 5.33 -4.78
N GLU A 96 17.15 4.58 -5.85
CA GLU A 96 16.24 3.53 -6.32
C GLU A 96 16.16 2.34 -5.38
N ARG A 97 17.28 1.97 -4.74
CA ARG A 97 17.30 0.93 -3.70
C ARG A 97 16.42 1.33 -2.51
N VAL A 98 16.63 2.52 -1.96
CA VAL A 98 15.86 3.01 -0.80
C VAL A 98 14.38 3.19 -1.17
N ARG A 99 14.08 3.67 -2.38
CA ARG A 99 12.70 3.73 -2.89
C ARG A 99 12.05 2.34 -2.90
N GLY A 100 12.76 1.33 -3.40
CA GLY A 100 12.27 -0.05 -3.42
C GLY A 100 11.95 -0.58 -2.02
N GLU A 101 12.86 -0.38 -1.07
CA GLU A 101 12.67 -0.77 0.33
C GLU A 101 11.45 -0.08 0.97
N GLU A 102 11.27 1.22 0.73
CA GLU A 102 10.12 1.99 1.26
C GLU A 102 8.80 1.57 0.61
N ILE A 103 8.77 1.31 -0.70
CA ILE A 103 7.58 0.78 -1.39
C ILE A 103 7.21 -0.59 -0.80
N GLN A 104 8.17 -1.50 -0.68
CA GLN A 104 7.94 -2.83 -0.11
C GLN A 104 7.37 -2.75 1.33
N ARG A 105 7.88 -1.83 2.16
CA ARG A 105 7.35 -1.60 3.52
C ARG A 105 5.90 -1.13 3.50
N MET A 106 5.55 -0.24 2.57
CA MET A 106 4.18 0.28 2.43
C MET A 106 3.22 -0.77 1.88
N GLU A 107 3.67 -1.60 0.94
CA GLU A 107 2.89 -2.69 0.32
C GLU A 107 2.68 -3.89 1.25
N PHE A 108 3.44 -3.99 2.34
CA PHE A 108 3.27 -5.05 3.32
C PHE A 108 1.81 -5.15 3.79
N GLY A 109 1.25 -6.36 3.79
CA GLY A 109 -0.14 -6.62 4.14
C GLY A 109 -1.15 -6.40 3.00
N LEU A 110 -0.87 -5.55 2.00
CA LEU A 110 -1.78 -5.32 0.86
C LEU A 110 -1.96 -6.60 0.04
N ARG A 111 -0.88 -7.36 -0.17
CA ARG A 111 -0.95 -8.66 -0.87
C ARG A 111 -1.90 -9.64 -0.16
N THR A 112 -1.82 -9.73 1.16
CA THR A 112 -2.70 -10.58 1.96
C THR A 112 -4.14 -10.09 1.87
N LEU A 113 -4.37 -8.78 1.95
CA LEU A 113 -5.68 -8.18 1.80
C LEU A 113 -6.33 -8.52 0.45
N GLY A 114 -5.54 -8.50 -0.63
CA GLY A 114 -5.98 -8.93 -1.97
C GLY A 114 -6.30 -10.43 -2.06
N ILE A 115 -5.50 -11.29 -1.42
CA ILE A 115 -5.82 -12.73 -1.34
C ILE A 115 -7.16 -12.93 -0.63
N LEU A 116 -7.36 -12.29 0.53
CA LEU A 116 -8.60 -12.40 1.30
C LEU A 116 -9.81 -11.87 0.51
N GLY A 117 -9.69 -10.69 -0.09
CA GLY A 117 -10.75 -10.06 -0.87
C GLY A 117 -11.15 -10.87 -2.11
N ASN A 118 -10.17 -11.45 -2.82
CA ASN A 118 -10.44 -12.23 -4.04
C ASN A 118 -10.92 -13.65 -3.75
N THR A 119 -10.54 -14.25 -2.62
CA THR A 119 -10.93 -15.63 -2.30
C THR A 119 -12.21 -15.71 -1.44
N ALA A 120 -12.61 -14.63 -0.76
CA ALA A 120 -13.87 -14.60 0.01
C ALA A 120 -15.13 -14.92 -0.82
N PRO A 121 -15.33 -14.40 -2.05
CA PRO A 121 -16.48 -14.78 -2.88
C PRO A 121 -16.44 -16.25 -3.30
N LEU A 122 -15.25 -16.77 -3.57
CA LEU A 122 -15.06 -18.18 -3.93
C LEU A 122 -15.42 -19.10 -2.77
N LEU A 123 -15.10 -18.70 -1.53
CA LEU A 123 -15.56 -19.39 -0.32
C LEU A 123 -17.08 -19.32 -0.17
N GLY A 124 -17.70 -18.18 -0.47
CA GLY A 124 -19.17 -18.05 -0.50
C GLY A 124 -19.82 -19.00 -1.51
N LEU A 125 -19.24 -19.12 -2.71
CA LEU A 125 -19.66 -20.08 -3.74
C LEU A 125 -19.44 -21.54 -3.30
N LEU A 126 -18.35 -21.84 -2.59
CA LEU A 126 -18.17 -23.16 -1.98
C LEU A 126 -19.28 -23.45 -0.95
N GLY A 127 -19.71 -22.43 -0.21
CA GLY A 127 -20.86 -22.49 0.69
C GLY A 127 -22.16 -22.90 -0.02
N THR A 128 -22.42 -22.39 -1.23
CA THR A 128 -23.61 -22.80 -1.98
C THR A 128 -23.55 -24.24 -2.44
N ILE A 129 -22.40 -24.68 -2.96
CA ILE A 129 -22.19 -26.05 -3.40
C ILE A 129 -22.39 -27.00 -2.22
N THR A 130 -21.77 -26.72 -1.08
CA THR A 130 -21.89 -27.58 0.11
C THR A 130 -23.30 -27.56 0.72
N GLY A 131 -23.99 -26.42 0.74
CA GLY A 131 -25.38 -26.32 1.20
C GLY A 131 -26.35 -27.12 0.32
N MET A 132 -26.19 -27.05 -1.00
CA MET A 132 -27.00 -27.83 -1.95
C MET A 132 -26.72 -29.33 -1.84
N ILE A 133 -25.45 -29.74 -1.68
CA ILE A 133 -25.09 -31.16 -1.47
C ILE A 133 -25.79 -31.69 -0.21
N LYS A 134 -25.74 -30.95 0.90
CA LYS A 134 -26.44 -31.35 2.14
C LYS A 134 -27.94 -31.50 1.92
N ALA A 135 -28.56 -30.56 1.20
CA ALA A 135 -30.00 -30.59 0.94
C ALA A 135 -30.40 -31.86 0.16
N PHE A 136 -29.62 -32.24 -0.87
CA PHE A 136 -29.88 -33.46 -1.64
C PHE A 136 -29.59 -34.74 -0.85
N MET A 137 -28.56 -34.77 0.00
CA MET A 137 -28.29 -35.92 0.88
C MET A 137 -29.47 -36.21 1.83
N VAL A 138 -30.13 -35.17 2.35
CA VAL A 138 -31.32 -35.35 3.21
C VAL A 138 -32.48 -35.98 2.43
N ILE A 139 -32.70 -35.57 1.18
CA ILE A 139 -33.74 -36.13 0.30
C ILE A 139 -33.44 -37.60 -0.03
N GLU A 140 -32.17 -37.92 -0.32
CA GLU A 140 -31.73 -39.29 -0.58
C GLU A 140 -31.99 -40.19 0.63
N GLN A 141 -31.59 -39.75 1.83
CA GLN A 141 -31.79 -40.49 3.08
C GLN A 141 -33.27 -40.67 3.45
N ALA A 142 -34.12 -39.73 3.06
CA ALA A 142 -35.58 -39.83 3.22
C ALA A 142 -36.25 -40.83 2.23
N GLY A 143 -35.45 -41.57 1.46
CA GLY A 143 -35.95 -42.54 0.48
C GLY A 143 -36.58 -41.88 -0.76
N GLY A 144 -36.08 -40.69 -1.13
CA GLY A 144 -36.58 -39.93 -2.28
C GLY A 144 -37.88 -39.15 -2.02
N LYS A 145 -38.41 -39.17 -0.78
CA LYS A 145 -39.50 -38.27 -0.38
C LYS A 145 -38.94 -36.86 -0.18
N VAL A 146 -39.41 -35.93 -1.00
CA VAL A 146 -38.98 -34.53 -0.92
C VAL A 146 -39.69 -33.86 0.26
N ASP A 147 -38.94 -33.57 1.32
CA ASP A 147 -39.36 -32.61 2.34
C ASP A 147 -38.96 -31.19 1.89
N ALA A 148 -39.95 -30.40 1.49
CA ALA A 148 -39.76 -29.02 1.03
C ALA A 148 -39.10 -28.14 2.10
N GLN A 149 -39.32 -28.42 3.39
CA GLN A 149 -38.76 -27.64 4.48
C GLN A 149 -37.26 -27.91 4.66
N ALA A 150 -36.84 -29.18 4.55
CA ALA A 150 -35.43 -29.55 4.57
C ALA A 150 -34.65 -28.97 3.37
N LEU A 151 -35.24 -29.03 2.17
CA LEU A 151 -34.65 -28.44 0.96
C LEU A 151 -34.48 -26.92 1.10
N ALA A 152 -35.50 -26.23 1.59
CA ALA A 152 -35.45 -24.78 1.82
C ALA A 152 -34.34 -24.38 2.81
N GLY A 153 -34.06 -25.21 3.82
CA GLY A 153 -32.98 -24.99 4.78
C GLY A 153 -31.58 -24.97 4.13
N GLY A 154 -31.28 -25.94 3.27
CA GLY A 154 -29.98 -26.00 2.58
C GLY A 154 -29.78 -24.90 1.54
N ILE A 155 -30.86 -24.52 0.82
CA ILE A 155 -30.84 -23.36 -0.09
C ILE A 155 -30.61 -22.06 0.69
N TRP A 156 -31.22 -21.93 1.87
CA TRP A 156 -31.03 -20.77 2.74
C TRP A 156 -29.58 -20.65 3.24
N GLU A 157 -28.98 -21.75 3.72
CA GLU A 157 -27.55 -21.82 4.10
C GLU A 157 -26.66 -21.39 2.92
N ALA A 158 -26.94 -21.92 1.73
CA ALA A 158 -26.23 -21.60 0.50
C ALA A 158 -26.29 -20.10 0.14
N MET A 159 -27.49 -19.50 0.19
CA MET A 159 -27.65 -18.08 -0.17
C MET A 159 -26.96 -17.14 0.83
N ILE A 160 -27.05 -17.42 2.14
CA ILE A 160 -26.39 -16.59 3.16
C ILE A 160 -24.87 -16.64 2.98
N THR A 161 -24.28 -17.83 2.81
CA THR A 161 -22.82 -17.97 2.68
C THR A 161 -22.26 -17.17 1.51
N THR A 162 -22.97 -17.14 0.37
CA THR A 162 -22.59 -16.29 -0.77
C THR A 162 -22.75 -14.80 -0.46
N GLY A 163 -23.89 -14.40 0.13
CA GLY A 163 -24.12 -13.01 0.50
C GLY A 163 -23.05 -12.48 1.45
N VAL A 164 -22.66 -13.27 2.47
CA VAL A 164 -21.59 -12.93 3.42
C VAL A 164 -20.24 -12.88 2.73
N GLY A 165 -19.93 -13.83 1.85
CA GLY A 165 -18.68 -13.84 1.08
C GLY A 165 -18.49 -12.55 0.29
N LEU A 166 -19.54 -12.07 -0.38
CA LEU A 166 -19.54 -10.79 -1.08
C LEU A 166 -19.46 -9.59 -0.12
N ALA A 167 -20.22 -9.62 0.98
CA ALA A 167 -20.23 -8.54 1.97
C ALA A 167 -18.85 -8.35 2.63
N VAL A 168 -18.04 -9.40 2.75
CA VAL A 168 -16.65 -9.33 3.21
C VAL A 168 -15.71 -8.90 2.08
N ALA A 169 -15.87 -9.46 0.87
CA ALA A 169 -14.96 -9.20 -0.25
C ALA A 169 -14.97 -7.73 -0.72
N ILE A 170 -16.16 -7.14 -0.89
CA ILE A 170 -16.35 -5.79 -1.42
C ILE A 170 -15.56 -4.75 -0.62
N PRO A 171 -15.74 -4.61 0.72
CA PRO A 171 -15.01 -3.60 1.48
C PRO A 171 -13.49 -3.86 1.51
N LEU A 172 -13.05 -5.13 1.54
CA LEU A 172 -11.62 -5.45 1.52
C LEU A 172 -10.95 -5.02 0.21
N LEU A 173 -11.57 -5.30 -0.93
CA LEU A 173 -11.04 -4.91 -2.24
C LEU A 173 -11.09 -3.40 -2.47
N LEU A 174 -12.15 -2.72 -2.02
CA LEU A 174 -12.21 -1.26 -2.07
C LEU A 174 -11.08 -0.60 -1.28
N MET A 175 -10.85 -1.09 -0.05
CA MET A 175 -9.77 -0.58 0.80
C MET A 175 -8.39 -0.91 0.22
N LEU A 176 -8.21 -2.11 -0.34
CA LEU A 176 -6.98 -2.49 -1.04
C LEU A 176 -6.63 -1.48 -2.14
N HIS A 177 -7.55 -1.23 -3.07
CA HIS A 177 -7.28 -0.33 -4.20
C HIS A 177 -7.06 1.12 -3.76
N PHE A 178 -7.74 1.56 -2.70
CA PHE A 178 -7.49 2.88 -2.10
C PHE A 178 -6.07 2.98 -1.51
N LEU A 179 -5.62 1.95 -0.80
CA LEU A 179 -4.28 1.89 -0.21
C LEU A 179 -3.20 1.78 -1.30
N GLU A 180 -3.38 0.93 -2.30
CA GLU A 180 -2.49 0.82 -3.48
C GLU A 180 -2.34 2.18 -4.17
N GLY A 181 -3.45 2.89 -4.42
CA GLY A 181 -3.41 4.24 -4.97
C GLY A 181 -2.64 5.24 -4.10
N SER A 182 -2.64 5.04 -2.78
CA SER A 182 -1.88 5.88 -1.84
C SER A 182 -0.38 5.55 -1.85
N VAL A 183 -0.01 4.27 -1.94
CA VAL A 183 1.38 3.81 -2.13
C VAL A 183 1.94 4.37 -3.42
N GLU A 184 1.20 4.24 -4.52
CA GLU A 184 1.62 4.66 -5.86
C GLU A 184 1.79 6.19 -5.93
N ARG A 185 0.93 6.97 -5.26
CA ARG A 185 1.13 8.42 -5.10
C ARG A 185 2.42 8.77 -4.34
N ARG A 186 2.78 8.01 -3.30
CA ARG A 186 4.04 8.18 -2.54
C ARG A 186 5.24 7.76 -3.39
N ALA A 187 5.15 6.66 -4.12
CA ALA A 187 6.18 6.20 -5.06
C ALA A 187 6.54 7.27 -6.09
N ARG A 188 5.54 7.93 -6.69
CA ARG A 188 5.78 9.06 -7.61
C ARG A 188 6.39 10.29 -6.94
N LYS A 189 6.12 10.54 -5.66
CA LYS A 189 6.78 11.64 -4.92
C LYS A 189 8.26 11.30 -4.70
N MET A 190 8.55 10.06 -4.29
CA MET A 190 9.90 9.53 -4.13
C MET A 190 10.72 9.63 -5.43
N SER A 191 10.19 9.15 -6.56
CA SER A 191 10.88 9.24 -7.86
C SER A 191 11.16 10.68 -8.28
N ARG A 192 10.25 11.62 -7.98
CA ARG A 192 10.49 13.05 -8.22
C ARG A 192 11.62 13.61 -7.36
N CYS A 193 11.70 13.21 -6.09
CA CYS A 193 12.82 13.61 -5.22
C CYS A 193 14.17 13.13 -5.76
N ILE A 194 14.25 11.87 -6.20
CA ILE A 194 15.46 11.31 -6.81
C ILE A 194 15.85 12.12 -8.05
N ALA A 195 14.91 12.37 -8.96
CA ALA A 195 15.16 13.12 -10.19
C ALA A 195 15.71 14.53 -9.91
N LEU A 196 15.07 15.28 -9.00
CA LEU A 196 15.49 16.64 -8.64
C LEU A 196 16.91 16.68 -8.03
N LEU A 197 17.27 15.70 -7.20
CA LEU A 197 18.61 15.61 -6.61
C LEU A 197 19.67 15.29 -7.67
N LEU A 198 19.35 14.42 -8.64
CA LEU A 198 20.27 14.07 -9.71
C LEU A 198 20.46 15.22 -10.71
N GLU A 199 19.38 15.90 -11.12
CA GLU A 199 19.44 17.06 -12.01
C GLU A 199 20.34 18.16 -11.44
N ARG A 200 20.24 18.43 -10.14
CA ARG A 200 21.09 19.42 -9.47
C ARG A 200 22.56 19.03 -9.46
N ARG A 201 22.88 17.76 -9.13
CA ARG A 201 24.27 17.28 -9.17
C ARG A 201 24.87 17.46 -10.57
N VAL A 202 24.10 17.21 -11.62
CA VAL A 202 24.54 17.44 -13.00
C VAL A 202 24.82 18.93 -13.21
N ALA A 203 23.93 19.83 -12.79
CA ALA A 203 24.16 21.28 -12.87
C ALA A 203 25.44 21.73 -12.15
N GLU A 204 25.71 21.22 -10.94
CA GLU A 204 26.96 21.49 -10.19
C GLU A 204 28.20 20.95 -10.92
N SER A 205 28.10 19.76 -11.54
CA SER A 205 29.23 19.16 -12.27
C SER A 205 29.56 19.83 -13.61
N VAL A 206 28.62 20.59 -14.18
CA VAL A 206 28.79 21.33 -15.45
C VAL A 206 29.38 22.73 -15.24
N LEU A 207 29.30 23.28 -14.02
CA LEU A 207 29.81 24.61 -13.67
C LEU A 207 31.32 24.78 -13.36
N PRO A 208 32.24 23.79 -13.41
CA PRO A 208 33.66 24.04 -13.15
C PRO A 208 34.51 23.99 -14.44
N ALA A 209 34.58 25.09 -15.19
CA ALA A 209 35.70 25.32 -16.13
C ALA A 209 35.86 26.78 -16.60
N GLU A 210 34.79 27.57 -16.68
CA GLU A 210 34.87 28.87 -17.39
C GLU A 210 35.29 30.05 -16.48
N THR A 211 35.12 29.94 -15.17
CA THR A 211 35.41 31.05 -14.23
C THR A 211 36.88 31.11 -13.78
N GLN A 212 37.71 30.12 -14.12
CA GLN A 212 39.15 30.16 -13.82
C GLN A 212 40.00 30.77 -14.96
N LEU A 213 39.47 30.85 -16.19
CA LEU A 213 40.19 31.42 -17.32
C LEU A 213 40.10 32.95 -17.38
N THR A 214 39.08 33.58 -16.77
CA THR A 214 38.90 35.04 -16.83
C THR A 214 39.84 35.82 -15.93
N HIS A 215 40.46 35.21 -14.91
CA HIS A 215 41.42 35.90 -14.04
C HIS A 215 42.90 35.75 -14.44
N HIS A 216 43.23 34.94 -15.46
CA HIS A 216 44.62 34.78 -15.91
C HIS A 216 45.05 35.83 -16.95
N TRP A 217 44.11 36.39 -17.71
CA TRP A 217 44.42 37.36 -18.77
C TRP A 217 44.68 38.79 -18.28
N GLU A 218 44.28 39.13 -17.04
CA GLU A 218 44.47 40.47 -16.47
C GLU A 218 45.91 40.74 -15.99
N ASN A 219 46.75 39.72 -15.80
CA ASN A 219 48.14 39.89 -15.35
C ASN A 219 49.19 39.90 -16.47
N ILE A 220 48.78 39.79 -17.75
CA ILE A 220 49.72 39.69 -18.88
C ILE A 220 49.86 41.03 -19.63
N THR A 221 48.97 42.00 -19.40
CA THR A 221 48.97 43.29 -20.14
C THR A 221 49.73 44.43 -19.48
N ASP A 222 50.24 44.28 -18.26
CA ASP A 222 50.92 45.36 -17.51
C ASP A 222 52.46 45.33 -17.63
N GLY A 223 52.99 44.64 -18.65
CA GLY A 223 54.42 44.44 -18.88
C GLY A 223 54.98 45.03 -20.18
N VAL A 224 54.44 46.17 -20.63
CA VAL A 224 55.05 47.03 -21.67
C VAL A 224 55.40 48.37 -21.05
#